data_AF-A0AAN0M9M7-F1
#
_entry.id   AF-A0AAN0M9M7-F1
#
_cell.length_a   1.000
_cell.length_b   1.000
_cell.length_c   1.000
_cell.angle_alpha   90.00
_cell.angle_beta   90.00
_cell.angle_gamma   90.00
#
_symmetry.space_group_name_H-M   'P 1'
#
loop_
_entity.id
_entity.type
_entity.pdbx_description
1 polymer ?
#
loop_
_entity_poly.entity_id
_entity_poly.type
_entity_poly.pdbx_seq_one_letter_code
_entity_poly.pdbx_strand_id
1 'polypeptide(L)'
;MDLTLQVAGVLAPEIRHGALFSQNRIDRFKALAAINLGMTRPLLAVALLMKNDPTVERKLRAAFPHRRKLVDRLASLAGKLRILRFWSGDNLEGQPKRQPAYISASPPPEYLAAAKLAIIQLGVNADRGELLKYAESILQSARQRSVDIQ
;
A
#
# COMPACT_ATOMS: atom_id res chain seq x y z
N MET A 1 10.26 7.78 22.04
CA MET A 1 9.53 6.63 21.45
C MET A 1 8.04 6.88 21.63
N ASP A 2 7.22 6.56 20.63
CA ASP A 2 5.76 6.74 20.71
C ASP A 2 5.15 5.76 21.73
N LEU A 3 4.20 6.22 22.56
CA LEU A 3 3.63 5.47 23.69
C LEU A 3 2.99 4.15 23.21
N THR A 4 2.33 4.22 22.06
CA THR A 4 1.70 3.07 21.40
C THR A 4 2.68 1.94 21.10
N LEU A 5 3.92 2.27 20.73
CA LEU A 5 4.98 1.30 20.44
C LEU A 5 5.58 0.70 21.71
N GLN A 6 5.67 1.50 22.78
CA GLN A 6 6.09 0.98 24.09
C GLN A 6 5.08 -0.04 24.62
N VAL A 7 3.79 0.26 24.54
CA VAL A 7 2.72 -0.66 24.96
C VAL A 7 2.73 -1.95 24.11
N ALA A 8 2.91 -1.83 22.79
CA ALA A 8 3.01 -3.00 21.91
C ALA A 8 4.24 -3.89 22.23
N GLY A 9 5.39 -3.27 22.55
CA GLY A 9 6.59 -4.00 22.94
C GLY A 9 6.47 -4.75 24.26
N VAL A 10 5.64 -4.25 25.19
CA VAL A 10 5.34 -4.91 26.48
C VAL A 10 4.33 -6.05 26.30
N LEU A 11 3.26 -5.83 25.55
CA LEU A 11 2.18 -6.80 25.38
C LEU A 11 2.52 -7.96 24.46
N ALA A 12 3.49 -7.78 23.55
CA ALA A 12 3.86 -8.80 22.58
C ALA A 12 5.38 -8.88 22.40
N PRO A 13 6.11 -9.37 23.42
CA PRO A 13 7.58 -9.36 23.45
C PRO A 13 8.23 -10.20 22.35
N GLU A 14 7.50 -11.15 21.77
CA GLU A 14 7.93 -11.97 20.62
C GLU A 14 7.83 -11.21 19.29
N ILE A 15 7.08 -10.10 19.23
CA ILE A 15 6.89 -9.26 18.05
C ILE A 15 7.98 -8.17 17.98
N ARG A 16 9.24 -8.53 18.21
CA ARG A 16 10.38 -7.62 17.98
C ARG A 16 10.66 -7.51 16.48
N HIS A 17 9.73 -6.93 15.73
CA HIS A 17 9.93 -6.61 14.32
C HIS A 17 10.65 -5.28 14.20
N GLY A 18 11.81 -5.25 13.54
CA GLY A 18 12.59 -4.02 13.30
C GLY A 18 11.78 -2.89 12.66
N ALA A 19 10.71 -3.22 11.92
CA ALA A 19 9.78 -2.25 11.35
C ALA A 19 8.99 -1.44 12.40
N LEU A 20 8.70 -1.99 13.58
CA LEU A 20 8.03 -1.26 14.68
C LEU A 20 8.91 -0.15 15.27
N PHE A 21 10.23 -0.39 15.26
CA PHE A 21 11.23 0.54 15.78
C PHE A 21 11.92 1.33 14.66
N SER A 22 11.43 1.23 13.42
CA SER A 22 11.94 2.01 12.28
C SER A 22 11.79 3.50 12.56
N GLN A 23 12.78 4.30 12.16
CA GLN A 23 12.68 5.76 12.22
C GLN A 23 11.59 6.29 11.26
N ASN A 24 11.26 5.53 10.21
CA ASN A 24 10.22 5.87 9.26
C ASN A 24 8.82 5.64 9.83
N ARG A 25 8.02 6.72 9.89
CA ARG A 25 6.63 6.70 10.36
C ARG A 25 5.77 5.70 9.58
N ILE A 26 5.95 5.59 8.27
CA ILE A 26 5.14 4.71 7.42
C ILE A 26 5.36 3.23 7.80
N ASP A 27 6.60 2.83 8.04
CA ASP A 27 6.93 1.45 8.37
C ASP A 27 6.39 1.06 9.75
N ARG A 28 6.43 1.98 10.70
CA ARG A 28 5.82 1.78 12.02
C ARG A 28 4.30 1.57 11.91
N PHE A 29 3.60 2.39 11.11
CA PHE A 29 2.16 2.22 10.88
C PHE A 29 1.83 0.90 10.20
N LYS A 30 2.61 0.49 9.20
CA LYS A 30 2.43 -0.82 8.53
C LYS A 30 2.58 -1.98 9.52
N ALA A 31 3.58 -1.90 10.40
CA ALA A 31 3.81 -2.92 11.41
C ALA A 31 2.67 -2.99 12.45
N LEU A 32 2.14 -1.84 12.89
CA LEU A 32 0.97 -1.81 13.77
C LEU A 32 -0.30 -2.36 13.10
N ALA A 33 -0.53 -2.00 11.84
CA ALA A 33 -1.67 -2.51 11.06
C ALA A 33 -1.60 -4.04 10.90
N ALA A 34 -0.40 -4.56 10.67
CA ALA A 34 -0.12 -5.99 10.63
C ALA A 34 -0.45 -6.71 11.95
N ILE A 35 -0.03 -6.13 13.09
CA ILE A 35 -0.34 -6.69 14.42
C ILE A 35 -1.85 -6.71 14.64
N ASN A 36 -2.52 -5.59 14.39
CA ASN A 36 -3.97 -5.50 14.55
C ASN A 36 -4.70 -6.51 13.65
N LEU A 37 -4.22 -6.73 12.43
CA LEU A 37 -4.77 -7.75 11.54
C LEU A 37 -4.54 -9.17 12.07
N GLY A 38 -3.35 -9.45 12.61
CA GLY A 38 -3.03 -10.72 13.26
C GLY A 38 -3.94 -11.02 14.45
N MET A 39 -4.26 -10.01 15.25
CA MET A 39 -5.16 -10.13 16.40
C MET A 39 -6.62 -10.27 16.01
N THR A 40 -7.11 -9.46 15.07
CA THR A 40 -8.53 -9.42 14.70
C THR A 40 -8.92 -10.47 13.67
N ARG A 41 -8.01 -10.83 12.77
CA ARG A 41 -8.25 -11.74 11.63
C ARG A 41 -7.05 -12.67 11.41
N PRO A 42 -6.75 -13.57 12.36
CA PRO A 42 -5.55 -14.41 12.33
C PRO A 42 -5.43 -15.27 11.06
N LEU A 43 -6.53 -15.84 10.57
CA LEU A 43 -6.53 -16.65 9.34
C LEU A 43 -6.17 -15.82 8.10
N LEU A 44 -6.61 -14.56 8.05
CA LEU A 44 -6.29 -13.65 6.96
C LEU A 44 -4.82 -13.20 7.03
N ALA A 45 -4.33 -12.91 8.24
CA ALA A 45 -2.92 -12.58 8.45
C ALA A 45 -1.99 -13.74 8.02
N VAL A 46 -2.33 -14.98 8.39
CA VAL A 46 -1.57 -16.17 7.97
C VAL A 46 -1.65 -16.37 6.45
N ALA A 47 -2.80 -16.17 5.82
CA ALA A 47 -2.92 -16.27 4.37
C ALA A 47 -2.09 -15.20 3.63
N LEU A 48 -1.99 -13.98 4.17
CA LEU A 48 -1.09 -12.94 3.65
C LEU A 48 0.38 -13.31 3.83
N LEU A 49 0.73 -13.89 4.98
CA LEU A 49 2.09 -14.37 5.24
C LEU A 49 2.48 -15.48 4.25
N MET A 50 1.59 -16.44 3.99
CA MET A 50 1.77 -17.52 3.00
C MET A 50 1.87 -16.99 1.56
N LYS A 51 1.14 -15.90 1.23
CA LYS A 51 1.24 -15.23 -0.08
C LYS A 51 2.64 -14.64 -0.31
N ASN A 52 3.22 -14.03 0.73
CA ASN A 52 4.49 -13.32 0.65
C ASN A 52 5.68 -14.27 0.78
N ASP A 53 5.56 -15.33 1.58
CA ASP A 53 6.61 -16.33 1.81
C ASP A 53 6.06 -17.76 1.63
N PRO A 54 6.41 -18.46 0.55
CA PRO A 54 5.96 -19.83 0.29
C PRO A 54 6.53 -20.85 1.28
N THR A 55 7.59 -20.52 2.04
CA THR A 55 8.13 -21.41 3.08
C THR A 55 7.17 -21.57 4.26
N VAL A 56 6.29 -20.58 4.48
CA VAL A 56 5.33 -20.56 5.58
C VAL A 56 4.27 -21.66 5.42
N GLU A 57 3.83 -21.93 4.18
CA GLU A 57 2.91 -23.05 3.91
C GLU A 57 3.55 -24.40 4.30
N ARG A 58 4.82 -24.61 3.96
CA ARG A 58 5.54 -25.85 4.30
C ARG A 58 5.67 -25.99 5.81
N LYS A 59 6.03 -24.91 6.52
CA LYS A 59 6.11 -24.90 7.99
C LYS A 59 4.76 -25.19 8.64
N LEU A 60 3.68 -24.61 8.14
CA LEU A 60 2.31 -24.87 8.62
C LEU A 60 1.89 -26.33 8.40
N ARG A 61 2.19 -26.91 7.24
CA ARG A 61 1.90 -28.34 7.00
C ARG A 61 2.69 -29.26 7.92
N ALA A 62 3.94 -28.91 8.23
CA ALA A 62 4.77 -29.66 9.16
C ALA A 62 4.29 -29.53 10.62
N ALA A 63 3.91 -28.32 11.05
CA ALA A 63 3.43 -28.06 12.40
C ALA A 63 2.02 -28.64 12.66
N PHE A 64 1.18 -28.70 11.63
CA PHE A 64 -0.21 -29.18 11.75
C PHE A 64 -0.52 -30.36 10.82
N PRO A 65 0.13 -31.53 11.02
CA PRO A 65 0.00 -32.68 10.12
C PRO A 65 -1.44 -33.21 10.01
N HIS A 66 -2.24 -33.07 11.07
CA HIS A 66 -3.63 -33.51 11.11
C HIS A 66 -4.65 -32.46 10.63
N ARG A 67 -4.22 -31.22 10.35
CA ARG A 67 -5.10 -30.12 9.89
C ARG A 67 -4.79 -29.68 8.46
N ARG A 68 -4.30 -30.58 7.61
CA ARG A 68 -3.94 -30.27 6.20
C ARG A 68 -5.06 -29.56 5.43
N LYS A 69 -6.31 -30.01 5.56
CA LYS A 69 -7.47 -29.37 4.93
C LYS A 69 -7.63 -27.89 5.30
N LEU A 70 -7.26 -27.50 6.52
CA LEU A 70 -7.30 -26.10 6.96
C LEU A 70 -6.16 -25.31 6.29
N VAL A 71 -4.95 -25.89 6.26
CA VAL A 71 -3.80 -25.29 5.59
C VAL A 71 -4.06 -25.12 4.09
N ASP A 72 -4.70 -26.09 3.44
CA ASP A 72 -5.05 -26.01 2.02
C ASP A 72 -6.12 -24.93 1.75
N ARG A 73 -7.08 -24.75 2.68
CA ARG A 73 -8.03 -23.62 2.62
C ARG A 73 -7.32 -22.28 2.78
N LEU A 74 -6.32 -22.18 3.66
CA LEU A 74 -5.49 -20.99 3.81
C LEU A 74 -4.65 -20.71 2.56
N ALA A 75 -4.08 -21.74 1.95
CA ALA A 75 -3.34 -21.63 0.68
C ALA A 75 -4.25 -21.16 -0.46
N SER A 76 -5.48 -21.70 -0.55
CA SER A 76 -6.49 -21.25 -1.50
C SER A 76 -6.88 -19.79 -1.25
N LEU A 77 -7.08 -19.41 0.01
CA LEU A 77 -7.36 -18.03 0.40
C LEU A 77 -6.21 -17.11 -0.02
N ALA A 78 -4.96 -17.50 0.28
CA ALA A 78 -3.76 -16.77 -0.15
C ALA A 78 -3.72 -16.60 -1.67
N GLY A 79 -4.03 -17.65 -2.44
CA GLY A 79 -4.15 -17.57 -3.90
C GLY A 79 -5.12 -16.49 -4.38
N LYS A 80 -6.29 -16.38 -3.71
CA LYS A 80 -7.36 -15.42 -4.04
C LYS A 80 -7.08 -13.99 -3.60
N LEU A 81 -6.22 -13.77 -2.61
CA LEU A 81 -5.87 -12.42 -2.17
C LEU A 81 -5.14 -11.68 -3.31
N ARG A 82 -5.63 -10.52 -3.74
CA ARG A 82 -4.86 -9.67 -4.66
C ARG A 82 -3.57 -9.28 -3.94
N ILE A 83 -2.42 -9.34 -4.63
CA ILE A 83 -1.12 -8.99 -4.05
C ILE A 83 -1.19 -7.52 -3.67
N LEU A 84 -1.53 -7.23 -2.42
CA LEU A 84 -1.19 -5.98 -1.81
C LEU A 84 0.31 -6.12 -1.51
N ARG A 85 1.16 -5.49 -2.32
CA ARG A 85 2.59 -5.30 -2.01
C ARG A 85 2.74 -4.40 -0.78
N PHE A 86 2.17 -4.79 0.34
CA PHE A 86 2.08 -3.97 1.54
C PHE A 86 3.30 -4.16 2.46
N TRP A 87 4.08 -5.22 2.24
CA TRP A 87 5.09 -5.69 3.18
C TRP A 87 6.52 -5.81 2.63
N SER A 88 6.73 -5.66 1.32
CA SER A 88 8.10 -5.65 0.80
C SER A 88 8.66 -4.24 0.97
N GLY A 89 9.24 -3.97 2.14
CA GLY A 89 10.45 -3.18 2.19
C GLY A 89 11.51 -3.95 1.40
N ASP A 90 12.24 -3.22 0.56
CA ASP A 90 13.16 -3.75 -0.43
C ASP A 90 14.18 -4.73 0.16
N ASN A 91 14.47 -5.79 -0.60
CA ASN A 91 15.77 -6.47 -0.77
C ASN A 91 15.58 -7.93 -1.19
N LEU A 92 15.12 -8.15 -2.42
CA LEU A 92 15.44 -9.37 -3.17
C LEU A 92 15.69 -8.97 -4.63
N GLU A 93 16.92 -8.52 -4.86
CA GLU A 93 17.63 -8.69 -6.12
C GLU A 93 17.36 -10.10 -6.67
N GLY A 94 17.00 -10.17 -7.96
CA GLY A 94 16.90 -11.43 -8.70
C GLY A 94 15.49 -11.96 -8.88
N GLN A 95 14.77 -11.45 -9.90
CA GLN A 95 14.19 -12.22 -11.01
C GLN A 95 13.25 -11.31 -11.84
N PRO A 96 13.24 -11.43 -13.17
CA PRO A 96 12.67 -10.44 -14.07
C PRO A 96 11.16 -10.64 -14.17
N LYS A 97 10.40 -10.06 -13.24
CA LYS A 97 8.96 -9.90 -13.44
C LYS A 97 8.75 -8.76 -14.42
N ARG A 98 8.37 -9.13 -15.66
CA ARG A 98 7.69 -8.28 -16.64
C ARG A 98 6.75 -7.32 -15.90
N GLN A 99 7.22 -6.09 -15.75
CA GLN A 99 6.41 -4.99 -15.25
C GLN A 99 5.34 -4.76 -16.32
N PRO A 100 4.04 -4.71 -16.00
CA PRO A 100 3.16 -3.94 -16.86
C PRO A 100 3.74 -2.53 -16.82
N ALA A 101 4.05 -1.97 -17.99
CA ALA A 101 4.63 -0.66 -18.13
C ALA A 101 3.87 0.31 -17.23
N TYR A 102 4.45 0.62 -16.06
CA TYR A 102 4.07 1.80 -15.32
C TYR A 102 4.58 2.88 -16.24
N ILE A 103 3.68 3.42 -17.07
CA ILE A 103 3.98 4.59 -17.86
C ILE A 103 4.25 5.65 -16.79
N SER A 104 5.53 5.81 -16.46
CA SER A 104 6.13 6.99 -15.86
C SER A 104 6.03 8.11 -16.89
N ALA A 105 4.81 8.36 -17.40
CA ALA A 105 4.49 9.62 -18.02
C ALA A 105 4.35 10.54 -16.81
N SER A 106 5.28 11.48 -16.69
CA SER A 106 4.96 12.73 -16.02
C SER A 106 3.55 13.13 -16.42
N PRO A 107 2.67 13.51 -15.48
CA PRO A 107 1.37 14.05 -15.87
C PRO A 107 1.60 15.16 -16.91
N PRO A 108 0.75 15.24 -17.94
CA PRO A 108 0.99 16.18 -19.04
C PRO A 108 1.17 17.60 -18.47
N PRO A 109 2.09 18.39 -19.03
CA PRO A 109 2.50 19.67 -18.44
C PRO A 109 1.33 20.63 -18.21
N GLU A 110 0.27 20.50 -19.02
CA GLU A 110 -1.00 21.22 -18.91
C GLU A 110 -1.72 21.00 -17.58
N TYR A 111 -1.71 19.79 -17.03
CA TYR A 111 -2.35 19.47 -15.74
C TYR A 111 -1.65 20.16 -14.58
N LEU A 112 -0.32 20.19 -14.63
CA LEU A 112 0.49 20.87 -13.63
C LEU A 112 0.32 22.38 -13.71
N ALA A 113 0.22 22.94 -14.93
CA ALA A 113 -0.07 24.36 -15.12
C ALA A 113 -1.46 24.74 -14.59
N ALA A 114 -2.50 23.96 -14.90
CA ALA A 114 -3.87 24.18 -14.42
C ALA A 114 -3.96 24.10 -12.89
N ALA A 115 -3.29 23.13 -12.27
CA ALA A 115 -3.25 23.00 -10.81
C ALA A 115 -2.56 24.19 -10.14
N LYS A 116 -1.45 24.69 -10.71
CA LYS A 116 -0.77 25.89 -10.20
C LYS A 116 -1.66 27.13 -10.28
N LEU A 117 -2.37 27.31 -11.39
CA LEU A 117 -3.31 28.43 -11.56
C LEU A 117 -4.48 28.35 -10.58
N ALA A 118 -5.00 27.14 -10.31
CA ALA A 118 -6.04 26.95 -9.32
C ALA A 118 -5.58 27.37 -7.92
N ILE A 119 -4.36 27.00 -7.54
CA ILE A 119 -3.78 27.36 -6.23
C ILE A 119 -3.53 28.87 -6.14
N ILE A 120 -3.08 29.52 -7.23
CA ILE A 120 -2.86 30.97 -7.26
C ILE A 120 -4.19 31.72 -7.11
N GLN A 121 -5.26 31.26 -7.76
CA GLN A 121 -6.54 31.96 -7.79
C GLN A 121 -7.40 31.74 -6.55
N LEU A 122 -7.47 30.50 -6.05
CA LEU A 122 -8.30 30.13 -4.89
C LEU A 122 -7.52 30.21 -3.57
N GLY A 123 -6.19 30.24 -3.63
CA GLY A 123 -5.32 30.28 -2.47
C GLY A 123 -4.94 28.88 -1.96
N VAL A 124 -3.84 28.83 -1.19
CA VAL A 124 -3.24 27.58 -0.69
C VAL A 124 -4.15 26.84 0.30
N ASN A 125 -5.08 27.54 0.94
CA ASN A 125 -6.00 26.99 1.95
C ASN A 125 -7.40 26.68 1.40
N ALA A 126 -7.62 26.80 0.09
CA ALA A 126 -8.91 26.50 -0.52
C ALA A 126 -9.27 25.01 -0.37
N ASP A 127 -10.58 24.72 -0.36
CA ASP A 127 -11.03 23.34 -0.29
C ASP A 127 -10.53 22.55 -1.50
N ARG A 128 -10.12 21.31 -1.24
CA ARG A 128 -9.56 20.44 -2.26
C ARG A 128 -10.55 20.18 -3.39
N GLY A 129 -11.85 20.12 -3.08
CA GLY A 129 -12.90 19.93 -4.07
C GLY A 129 -13.01 21.11 -5.03
N GLU A 130 -12.88 22.33 -4.53
CA GLU A 130 -12.94 23.56 -5.33
C GLU A 130 -11.70 23.74 -6.21
N LEU A 131 -10.52 23.45 -5.68
CA LEU A 131 -9.26 23.45 -6.43
C LEU A 131 -9.30 22.50 -7.62
N LEU A 132 -9.84 21.30 -7.43
CA LEU A 132 -9.95 20.30 -8.49
C LEU A 132 -10.97 20.70 -9.57
N LYS A 133 -12.15 21.18 -9.16
CA LYS A 133 -13.18 21.65 -10.11
C LYS A 133 -12.67 22.82 -10.96
N TYR A 134 -11.93 23.75 -10.35
CA TYR A 134 -11.38 24.89 -11.07
C TYR A 134 -10.25 24.48 -12.02
N ALA A 135 -9.32 23.62 -11.58
CA ALA A 135 -8.29 23.06 -12.47
C ALA A 135 -8.90 22.31 -13.67
N GLU A 136 -9.99 21.59 -13.47
CA GLU A 136 -10.74 20.93 -14.54
C GLU A 136 -11.35 21.93 -15.53
N SER A 137 -11.96 23.02 -15.06
CA SER A 137 -12.49 24.08 -15.94
C SER A 137 -11.41 24.75 -16.80
N ILE A 138 -10.20 24.94 -16.26
CA ILE A 138 -9.05 25.48 -17.00
C ILE A 138 -8.65 24.51 -18.11
N LEU A 139 -8.59 23.20 -17.81
CA LEU A 139 -8.24 22.18 -18.79
C LEU A 139 -9.29 22.06 -19.91
N GLN A 140 -10.57 22.15 -19.58
CA GLN A 140 -11.65 22.14 -20.59
C GLN A 140 -11.55 23.37 -21.51
N SER A 141 -11.29 24.54 -20.94
CA SER A 141 -11.11 25.79 -21.70
C SER A 141 -9.88 25.73 -22.61
N ALA A 142 -8.77 25.13 -22.15
CA ALA A 142 -7.56 24.94 -22.94
C ALA A 142 -7.79 23.98 -24.12
N ARG A 143 -8.54 22.90 -23.90
CA ARG A 143 -8.92 21.94 -24.96
C ARG A 143 -9.85 22.55 -26.00
N GLN A 144 -10.78 23.40 -25.61
CA GLN A 144 -11.67 24.10 -26.54
C GLN A 144 -10.87 25.06 -27.43
N ARG A 145 -9.92 25.82 -26.88
CA ARG A 145 -9.05 26.72 -27.66
C ARG A 145 -8.14 25.99 -28.67
N SER A 146 -7.79 24.73 -28.43
CA SER A 146 -7.01 23.94 -29.39
C SER A 146 -7.81 23.47 -30.61
N VAL A 147 -9.15 23.50 -30.55
CA VAL A 147 -10.02 23.12 -31.67
C VAL A 147 -10.30 24.30 -32.61
N ASP A 148 -10.25 25.53 -32.11
CA ASP A 148 -10.54 26.74 -32.89
C ASP A 148 -9.34 27.28 -33.72
N ILE A 149 -8.21 26.55 -33.78
CA ILE A 149 -6.98 26.96 -34.52
C ILE A 149 -6.69 26.01 -35.71
N GLN A 150 -7.69 25.30 -36.23
CA GLN A 150 -7.60 24.57 -37.51
C GLN A 150 -8.51 25.18 -38.56
#